data_AF-A0A3M7KLB3-F1
#
_entry.id   AF-A0A3M7KLB3-F1
#
_cell.length_a   1.000
_cell.length_b   1.000
_cell.length_c   1.000
_cell.angle_alpha   90.00
_cell.angle_beta   90.00
_cell.angle_gamma   90.00
#
_symmetry.space_group_name_H-M   'P 1'
#
loop_
_entity.id
_entity.type
_entity.pdbx_description
1 polymer ?
#
loop_
_entity_poly.entity_id
_entity_poly.type
_entity_poly.pdbx_seq_one_letter_code
_entity_poly.pdbx_strand_id
1 'polypeptide(L)' 'NLLVGSLKFRYLERLELKNDKVIKREKLFEGMGRVRNVKQGPNGYIYVAMEGVGIVKINPKK' A
#
# COMPACT_ATOMS: atom_id res chain seq x y z
N ASN A 1 -0.24 -4.57 11.33
CA ASN A 1 0.22 -3.72 10.20
C ASN A 1 -0.94 -3.44 9.28
N LEU A 2 -1.12 -2.19 8.84
CA LEU A 2 -2.15 -1.78 7.90
C LEU A 2 -1.48 -1.17 6.67
N LEU A 3 -2.04 -1.41 5.48
CA LEU A 3 -1.61 -0.77 4.24
C LEU A 3 -2.62 0.29 3.84
N VAL A 4 -2.16 1.51 3.60
CA VAL A 4 -3.02 2.65 3.30
C VAL A 4 -2.54 3.31 2.01
N GLY A 5 -3.43 3.36 1.03
CA GLY A 5 -3.21 4.10 -0.21
C GLY A 5 -3.71 5.54 -0.10
N SER A 6 -3.04 6.47 -0.77
CA SER A 6 -3.47 7.86 -0.89
C SER A 6 -3.83 8.21 -2.32
N LEU A 7 -5.08 8.63 -2.53
CA LEU A 7 -5.57 9.12 -3.81
C LEU A 7 -4.94 10.48 -4.18
N LYS A 8 -4.93 11.44 -3.25
CA LYS A 8 -4.43 12.80 -3.52
C LYS A 8 -2.90 12.83 -3.63
N PHE A 9 -2.22 12.14 -2.71
CA PHE A 9 -0.77 12.21 -2.58
C PHE A 9 -0.04 11.08 -3.30
N ARG A 10 -0.76 10.14 -3.93
CA ARG A 10 -0.20 9.12 -4.83
C ARG A 10 0.89 8.26 -4.19
N TYR A 11 0.65 7.81 -2.95
CA TYR A 11 1.56 6.92 -2.24
C TYR A 11 0.84 5.70 -1.67
N LEU A 12 1.62 4.66 -1.38
CA LEU A 12 1.24 3.54 -0.53
C LEU A 12 2.11 3.57 0.72
N GLU A 13 1.50 3.53 1.90
CA GLU A 13 2.22 3.48 3.17
C GLU A 13 1.82 2.26 4.02
N ARG A 14 2.77 1.81 4.83
CA ARG A 14 2.57 0.83 5.90
C ARG A 14 2.46 1.56 7.23
N LEU A 15 1.37 1.29 7.94
CA LEU A 15 1.15 1.75 9.30
C LEU A 15 1.38 0.59 10.27
N GLU A 16 2.14 0.88 11.33
CA GLU A 16 2.28 0.01 12.48
C GLU A 16 1.34 0.48 13.58
N LEU A 17 0.52 -0.44 14.08
CA LEU A 17 -0.55 -0.17 15.04
C LEU A 17 -0.21 -0.86 16.36
N LYS A 18 -0.37 -0.16 17.47
CA LYS A 18 -0.30 -0.71 18.83
C LYS A 18 -1.42 -0.10 19.67
N ASN A 19 -2.28 -0.95 20.24
CA ASN A 19 -3.44 -0.52 21.03
C ASN A 19 -4.28 0.56 20.29
N ASP A 20 -4.62 0.27 19.03
CA ASP A 20 -5.37 1.16 18.11
C ASP A 20 -4.72 2.52 17.81
N LYS A 21 -3.47 2.73 18.21
CA LYS A 21 -2.69 3.92 17.88
C LYS A 21 -1.65 3.61 16.82
N VAL A 22 -1.50 4.52 15.86
CA VAL A 22 -0.43 4.48 14.86
C VAL A 22 0.89 4.88 15.54
N ILE A 23 1.83 3.94 15.65
CA ILE A 23 3.14 4.16 16.27
C ILE A 23 4.26 4.38 15.26
N LYS A 24 4.08 3.93 14.01
CA LYS A 24 5.05 4.12 12.92
C LYS A 24 4.32 4.24 11.58
N ARG A 25 4.89 5.06 10.69
CA ARG A 25 4.48 5.21 9.29
C ARG A 25 5.68 5.02 8.40
N GLU A 26 5.54 4.23 7.35
CA GLU A 26 6.60 3.94 6.39
C GLU A 26 6.02 4.03 4.98
N LYS A 27 6.54 4.94 4.16
CA LYS A 27 6.11 5.07 2.77
C LYS A 27 6.84 4.02 1.94
N LEU A 28 6.06 3.16 1.29
CA LEU A 28 6.60 2.04 0.50
C LEU A 28 6.82 2.44 -0.95
N PHE A 29 5.87 3.19 -1.52
CA PHE A 29 5.91 3.64 -2.92
C PHE A 29 5.33 5.05 -3.01
N GLU A 30 5.99 5.90 -3.77
CA GLU A 30 5.54 7.26 -4.08
C GLU A 30 5.55 7.49 -5.60
N GLY A 31 4.61 8.29 -6.09
CA GLY A 31 4.63 8.79 -7.47
C GLY A 31 4.20 7.80 -8.55
N MET A 32 3.91 6.54 -8.22
CA MET A 32 3.49 5.52 -9.20
C MET A 32 2.06 5.69 -9.73
N GLY A 33 1.24 6.57 -9.12
CA GLY A 33 -0.13 6.83 -9.54
C GLY A 33 -1.09 6.98 -8.37
N ARG A 34 -2.36 7.26 -8.66
CA ARG A 34 -3.40 7.34 -7.62
C ARG A 34 -3.77 5.92 -7.18
N VAL A 35 -3.50 5.60 -5.91
CA VAL A 35 -3.84 4.29 -5.35
C VAL A 35 -5.35 4.22 -5.09
N ARG A 36 -6.01 3.26 -5.75
CA ARG A 36 -7.47 3.07 -5.73
C ARG A 36 -7.89 1.95 -4.79
N ASN A 37 -7.12 0.87 -4.74
CA ASN A 37 -7.40 -0.27 -3.88
C ASN A 37 -6.11 -1.01 -3.53
N VAL A 38 -6.07 -1.62 -2.35
CA VAL A 38 -4.95 -2.43 -1.85
C VAL A 38 -5.53 -3.70 -1.24
N LYS A 39 -5.10 -4.87 -1.71
CA LYS A 39 -5.55 -6.16 -1.20
C LYS A 39 -4.40 -7.13 -1.05
N GLN A 40 -4.36 -7.85 0.06
CA GLN A 40 -3.47 -8.99 0.21
C GLN A 40 -4.14 -10.23 -0.39
N GLY A 41 -3.43 -10.91 -1.30
CA GLY A 41 -3.88 -12.17 -1.88
C GLY A 41 -3.64 -13.36 -0.93
N PRO A 42 -4.30 -14.50 -1.17
CA PRO A 42 -4.11 -15.71 -0.35
C PRO A 42 -2.68 -16.27 -0.41
N ASN A 43 -1.92 -15.90 -1.43
CA ASN A 43 -0.50 -16.22 -1.60
C ASN A 43 0.45 -15.29 -0.81
N GLY A 44 -0.09 -14.35 -0.02
CA GLY A 44 0.69 -13.41 0.78
C GLY A 44 1.22 -12.19 0.02
N TYR A 45 1.06 -12.11 -1.30
CA TYR A 45 1.43 -10.91 -2.08
C TYR A 45 0.42 -9.79 -1.89
N ILE A 46 0.89 -8.56 -2.04
CA ILE A 46 0.04 -7.37 -2.03
C ILE A 46 -0.25 -6.97 -3.47
N TYR A 47 -1.52 -6.74 -3.77
CA TYR A 47 -2.01 -6.28 -5.05
C TYR A 47 -2.56 -4.86 -4.89
N VAL A 48 -2.13 -3.95 -5.76
CA VAL A 48 -2.50 -2.54 -5.71
C VAL A 48 -3.10 -2.14 -7.04
N ALA A 49 -4.33 -1.63 -7.01
CA ALA A 49 -4.96 -1.02 -8.17
C ALA A 49 -4.57 0.46 -8.24
N MET A 50 -3.99 0.88 -9.36
CA MET A 50 -3.54 2.25 -9.59
C MET A 50 -4.14 2.81 -10.88
N GLU A 51 -4.53 4.08 -10.84
CA GLU A 51 -5.05 4.79 -12.00
C GLU A 51 -3.96 5.02 -13.06
N GLY A 52 -4.26 4.70 -14.32
CA GLY A 52 -3.33 4.86 -15.45
C GLY A 52 -2.25 3.76 -15.56
N VAL A 53 -2.10 2.90 -14.55
CA VAL A 53 -1.11 1.80 -14.55
C VAL A 53 -1.77 0.43 -14.53
N GLY A 54 -2.93 0.29 -13.87
CA GLY A 54 -3.61 -0.99 -13.71
C GLY A 54 -3.32 -1.65 -12.36
N ILE A 55 -3.35 -2.98 -12.30
CA ILE A 55 -3.12 -3.74 -11.06
C ILE A 55 -1.66 -4.19 -11.01
N VAL A 56 -0.93 -3.75 -9.99
CA VAL A 56 0.46 -4.14 -9.75
C VAL A 56 0.57 -5.10 -8.57
N LYS A 57 1.53 -6.01 -8.65
CA LYS A 57 1.86 -6.96 -7.57
C LYS A 57 3.14 -6.51 -6.88
N ILE A 58 3.11 -6.36 -5.57
CA ILE A 58 4.27 -6.06 -4.74
C ILE A 58 4.83 -7.38 -4.19
N ASN A 59 6.12 -7.61 -4.43
CA ASN A 59 6.86 -8.75 -3.89
C ASN A 59 7.75 -8.27 -2.71
N PRO A 60 7.48 -8.68 -1.46
CA PRO A 60 8.27 -8.26 -0.30
C PRO A 60 9.66 -8.92 -0.22
N LYS A 61 9.98 -9.88 -1.09
CA LYS A 61 11.25 -10.64 -1.07
C LYS A 61 12.35 -10.07 -1.99
N LYS A 62 12.20 -8.87 -2.53
CA LYS A 62 13.22 -8.23 -3.37
C LYS A 62 13.47 -6.80 -2.95
#